data_AF-A0A443Q8P2-F1
#
_entry.id   AF-A0A443Q8P2-F1
#
_cell.length_a   1.000
_cell.length_b   1.000
_cell.length_c   1.000
_cell.angle_alpha   90.00
_cell.angle_beta   90.00
_cell.angle_gamma   90.00
#
_symmetry.space_group_name_H-M   'P 1'
#
loop_
_entity.id
_entity.type
_entity.pdbx_description
1 polymer ?
#
loop_
_entity_poly.entity_id
_entity_poly.type
_entity_poly.pdbx_seq_one_letter_code
_entity_poly.pdbx_strand_id
1 'polypeptide(L)'
;MCTDLEIPIPPCRALCEASRNGCEFLMNKFGMKWPDYLDCNNFPNEEDGTRCIGSSLNITIGKVQYIKPSNSENITFVKLATKNESCAPITIPMCKNVGYKTTKYPSLLNHTSQDEA
;
A
#
# COMPACT_ATOMS: atom_id res chain seq x y z
N MET A 1 -2.98 2.07 -2.03
CA MET A 1 -2.04 3.20 -2.17
C MET A 1 -1.92 3.59 -3.63
N CYS A 2 -1.80 4.88 -3.94
CA CYS A 2 -1.50 5.32 -5.29
C CYS A 2 0.01 5.47 -5.48
N THR A 3 0.51 5.06 -6.63
CA THR A 3 1.88 5.33 -7.09
C THR A 3 1.80 5.90 -8.49
N ASP A 4 2.86 6.58 -8.96
CA ASP A 4 2.89 7.16 -10.33
C ASP A 4 3.01 6.10 -11.44
N LEU A 5 2.91 4.81 -11.10
CA LEU A 5 2.87 3.72 -12.07
C LEU A 5 1.44 3.50 -12.57
N GLU A 6 1.32 3.16 -13.86
CA GLU A 6 0.04 2.83 -14.49
C GLU A 6 -0.56 1.51 -13.97
N ILE A 7 0.31 0.60 -13.50
CA ILE A 7 -0.04 -0.74 -13.02
C ILE A 7 0.06 -0.80 -11.48
N PRO A 8 -0.90 -1.43 -10.78
CA PRO A 8 -0.79 -1.68 -9.34
C PRO A 8 0.45 -2.48 -8.96
N ILE A 9 1.23 -1.97 -8.01
CA ILE A 9 2.39 -2.70 -7.46
C ILE A 9 1.88 -3.74 -6.44
N PRO A 10 2.23 -5.03 -6.57
CA PRO A 10 1.82 -6.06 -5.61
C PRO A 10 2.59 -5.93 -4.27
N PRO A 11 2.09 -6.51 -3.17
CA PRO A 11 2.89 -6.67 -1.96
C PRO A 11 4.07 -7.62 -2.22
N CYS A 12 5.17 -7.43 -1.50
CA CYS A 12 6.24 -8.42 -1.48
C CYS A 12 5.80 -9.66 -0.67
N ARG A 13 6.34 -10.84 -1.02
CA ARG A 13 6.03 -12.10 -0.35
C ARG A 13 6.18 -12.03 1.17
N ALA A 14 7.27 -11.46 1.66
CA ALA A 14 7.53 -11.31 3.09
C ALA A 14 6.42 -10.53 3.83
N LEU A 15 5.87 -9.48 3.20
CA LEU A 15 4.75 -8.71 3.76
C LEU A 15 3.45 -9.54 3.78
N CYS A 16 3.19 -10.32 2.73
CA CYS A 16 2.06 -11.25 2.70
C CYS A 16 2.16 -12.28 3.82
N GLU A 17 3.31 -12.94 3.97
CA GLU A 17 3.53 -13.98 4.96
C GLU A 17 3.39 -13.44 6.38
N ALA A 18 3.94 -12.26 6.66
CA ALA A 18 3.77 -11.59 7.94
C ALA A 18 2.28 -11.32 8.26
N SER A 19 1.53 -10.86 7.27
CA SER A 19 0.09 -10.60 7.40
C SER A 19 -0.70 -11.91 7.61
N ARG A 20 -0.40 -12.94 6.83
CA ARG A 20 -1.01 -14.27 6.95
C ARG A 20 -0.76 -14.87 8.32
N ASN A 21 0.48 -14.85 8.80
CA ASN A 21 0.85 -15.38 10.11
C ASN A 21 0.10 -14.68 11.26
N GLY A 22 -0.14 -13.37 11.14
CA GLY A 22 -0.88 -12.60 12.14
C GLY A 22 -2.40 -12.76 12.07
N CYS A 23 -2.96 -13.01 10.89
CA CYS A 23 -4.40 -12.90 10.65
C CYS A 23 -5.11 -14.22 10.30
N GLU A 24 -4.43 -15.19 9.69
CA GLU A 24 -5.07 -16.41 9.15
C GLU A 24 -5.80 -17.20 10.23
N PHE A 25 -5.20 -17.34 11.42
CA PHE A 25 -5.87 -17.99 12.56
C PHE A 25 -7.17 -17.29 12.94
N LEU A 26 -7.16 -15.95 12.98
CA LEU A 26 -8.33 -15.15 13.33
C LEU A 26 -9.41 -15.26 12.25
N MET A 27 -9.02 -15.17 10.97
CA MET A 27 -9.93 -15.36 9.84
C MET A 27 -10.61 -16.73 9.93
N ASN A 28 -9.82 -17.80 10.12
CA ASN A 28 -10.32 -19.16 10.24
C ASN A 28 -11.31 -19.31 11.41
N LYS A 29 -11.03 -18.67 12.55
CA LYS A 29 -11.92 -18.65 13.72
C LYS A 29 -13.30 -18.05 13.42
N PHE A 30 -13.37 -17.07 12.51
CA PHE A 30 -14.62 -16.45 12.06
C PHE A 30 -15.15 -17.05 10.75
N GLY A 31 -14.66 -18.21 10.32
CA GLY A 31 -15.15 -18.93 9.15
C GLY A 31 -14.67 -18.36 7.81
N MET A 32 -13.72 -17.42 7.81
CA MET A 32 -13.08 -16.90 6.61
C MET A 32 -11.77 -17.63 6.40
N LYS A 33 -11.60 -18.32 5.27
CA LYS A 33 -10.29 -18.90 4.92
C LYS A 33 -9.40 -17.83 4.33
N TRP A 34 -8.09 -18.01 4.45
CA TRP A 34 -7.14 -17.25 3.65
C TRP A 34 -7.44 -17.50 2.16
N PRO A 35 -7.76 -16.47 1.37
CA PRO A 35 -8.26 -16.68 0.02
C PRO A 35 -7.12 -16.92 -0.98
N ASP A 36 -7.41 -17.67 -2.05
CA ASP A 36 -6.43 -18.07 -3.06
C ASP A 36 -5.75 -16.89 -3.76
N TYR A 37 -6.47 -15.78 -3.98
CA TYR A 37 -5.91 -14.57 -4.57
C TYR A 37 -4.93 -13.83 -3.64
N LEU A 38 -4.90 -14.18 -2.35
CA LEU A 38 -3.90 -13.71 -1.38
C LEU A 38 -2.85 -14.78 -1.04
N ASP A 39 -2.80 -15.93 -1.74
CA ASP A 39 -1.72 -16.89 -1.53
C ASP A 39 -0.37 -16.19 -1.74
N CYS A 40 0.49 -16.25 -0.72
CA CYS A 40 1.79 -15.59 -0.75
C CYS A 40 2.71 -16.12 -1.86
N ASN A 41 2.41 -17.31 -2.40
CA ASN A 41 3.07 -17.84 -3.59
C ASN A 41 2.85 -17.01 -4.84
N ASN A 42 1.78 -16.21 -4.90
CA ASN A 42 1.47 -15.34 -6.03
C ASN A 42 2.29 -14.03 -6.02
N PHE A 43 3.07 -13.77 -4.96
CA PHE A 43 3.81 -12.52 -4.78
C PHE A 43 5.32 -12.70 -4.94
N PRO A 44 6.02 -11.68 -5.51
CA PRO A 44 7.46 -11.75 -5.76
C PRO A 44 8.27 -11.65 -4.46
N ASN A 45 9.47 -12.24 -4.45
CA ASN A 45 10.48 -11.94 -3.45
C ASN A 45 11.16 -10.61 -3.78
N GLU A 46 11.75 -9.96 -2.77
CA GLU A 46 12.48 -8.70 -2.97
C GLU A 46 13.71 -8.87 -3.89
N GLU A 47 14.24 -10.09 -3.98
CA GLU A 47 15.44 -10.43 -4.76
C GLU A 47 15.15 -10.73 -6.24
N ASP A 48 13.87 -10.94 -6.62
CA ASP A 48 13.48 -11.39 -7.96
C ASP A 48 13.50 -10.28 -9.03
N GLY A 49 14.00 -9.08 -8.68
CA GLY A 49 14.06 -7.91 -9.58
C GLY A 49 12.70 -7.30 -9.94
N THR A 50 11.59 -7.90 -9.48
CA THR A 50 10.23 -7.37 -9.66
C THR A 50 9.91 -6.37 -8.56
N ARG A 51 9.44 -5.18 -8.93
CA ARG A 51 9.06 -4.15 -7.96
C ARG A 51 7.83 -4.59 -7.17
N CYS A 52 7.96 -4.62 -5.85
CA CYS A 52 6.88 -4.92 -4.91
C CYS A 52 6.90 -3.97 -3.71
N ILE A 53 5.81 -3.91 -2.96
CA ILE A 53 5.71 -3.13 -1.72
C ILE A 53 5.97 -4.05 -0.53
N GLY A 54 7.12 -3.86 0.12
CA GLY A 54 7.53 -4.56 1.33
C GLY A 54 7.68 -3.61 2.51
N SER A 55 7.84 -4.18 3.70
CA SER A 55 8.24 -3.42 4.89
C SER A 55 9.74 -3.19 4.86
N SER A 56 10.25 -2.16 4.17
CA SER A 56 11.59 -1.64 4.48
C SER A 56 11.53 -0.86 5.80
N LEU A 57 11.28 -1.58 6.89
CA LEU A 57 11.34 -1.09 8.25
C LEU A 57 12.60 -1.65 8.88
N ASN A 58 13.74 -0.98 8.67
CA ASN A 58 14.80 -0.98 9.68
C ASN A 58 14.31 -0.17 10.90
N ILE A 59 13.18 -0.58 11.51
CA ILE A 59 12.75 -0.06 12.81
C ILE A 59 13.62 -0.79 13.83
N THR A 60 14.78 -0.21 14.11
CA THR A 60 15.27 -0.27 15.48
C THR A 60 14.15 0.31 16.35
N ILE A 61 13.64 -0.51 17.28
CA ILE A 61 12.57 -0.16 18.22
C ILE A 61 12.85 1.26 18.75
N GLY A 62 12.12 2.27 18.25
CA GLY A 62 12.11 3.62 18.84
C GLY A 62 12.54 4.85 18.02
N LYS A 63 12.69 4.85 16.68
CA LYS A 63 12.86 6.16 15.97
C LYS A 63 12.41 6.17 14.52
N VAL A 64 11.23 6.76 14.27
CA VAL A 64 10.89 7.27 12.92
C VAL A 64 11.57 8.63 12.78
N GLN A 65 12.69 8.70 12.06
CA GLN A 65 13.25 10.00 11.66
C GLN A 65 12.65 10.41 10.32
N TYR A 66 11.58 11.20 10.36
CA TYR A 66 11.17 12.02 9.21
C TYR A 66 12.22 13.12 9.02
N ILE A 67 13.01 13.05 7.95
CA ILE A 67 13.80 14.19 7.48
C ILE A 67 12.78 15.23 7.00
N LYS A 68 12.60 16.31 7.74
CA LYS A 68 11.83 17.48 7.28
C LYS A 68 12.69 18.19 6.22
N PRO A 69 12.24 18.37 4.97
CA PRO A 69 12.95 19.27 4.07
C PRO A 69 12.83 20.69 4.62
N SER A 70 13.95 21.25 5.08
CA SER A 70 14.10 22.67 5.34
C SER A 70 14.37 23.38 4.02
N ASN A 71 13.69 24.49 3.83
CA ASN A 71 13.86 25.53 2.80
C ASN A 71 12.99 25.41 1.55
N SER A 72 11.88 26.14 1.62
CA SER A 72 11.15 26.72 0.51
C SER A 72 12.08 27.65 -0.28
N GLU A 73 12.29 27.37 -1.56
CA GLU A 73 12.54 28.41 -2.55
C GLU A 73 11.63 28.17 -3.75
N ASN A 74 11.01 29.25 -4.22
CA ASN A 74 9.91 29.27 -5.16
C ASN A 74 10.27 28.62 -6.50
N ILE A 75 9.76 27.41 -6.75
CA ILE A 75 9.79 26.82 -8.09
C ILE A 75 8.46 27.19 -8.74
N THR A 76 8.52 28.03 -9.78
CA THR A 76 7.45 28.16 -10.76
C THR A 76 7.20 26.79 -11.38
N PHE A 77 6.27 26.04 -10.80
CA PHE A 77 5.75 24.83 -11.41
C PHE A 77 5.00 25.27 -12.65
N VAL A 78 5.62 25.11 -13.83
CA VAL A 78 4.84 24.86 -15.04
C VAL A 78 3.86 23.77 -14.66
N LYS A 79 2.57 24.11 -14.63
CA LYS A 79 1.50 23.20 -14.25
C LYS A 79 1.43 22.13 -15.35
N LEU A 80 2.27 21.11 -15.28
CA LEU A 80 1.94 19.80 -15.83
C LEU A 80 0.89 19.22 -14.89
N ALA A 81 -0.34 19.73 -15.04
CA ALA A 81 -1.51 19.03 -14.54
C ALA A 81 -1.67 17.77 -15.39
N THR A 82 -0.91 16.72 -15.10
CA THR A 82 -1.46 15.37 -15.18
C THR A 82 -2.31 15.22 -13.92
N LYS A 83 -3.53 15.76 -13.99
CA LYS A 83 -4.58 15.47 -13.02
C LYS A 83 -4.76 13.95 -13.08
N ASN A 84 -4.10 13.21 -12.21
CA ASN A 84 -4.31 11.79 -12.07
C ASN A 84 -5.67 11.63 -11.37
N GLU A 85 -6.75 11.81 -12.13
CA GLU A 85 -8.15 11.70 -11.68
C GLU A 85 -8.45 10.33 -11.05
N SER A 86 -7.53 9.38 -11.16
CA SER A 86 -7.65 8.04 -10.57
C SER A 86 -7.27 7.95 -9.09
N CYS A 87 -6.49 8.89 -8.53
CA CYS A 87 -6.10 8.85 -7.12
C CYS A 87 -7.04 9.71 -6.26
N ALA A 88 -7.71 9.10 -5.28
CA ALA A 88 -8.56 9.75 -4.29
C ALA A 88 -7.90 9.72 -2.89
N PRO A 89 -8.16 10.71 -2.01
CA PRO A 89 -7.67 10.70 -0.64
C PRO A 89 -8.30 9.56 0.17
N ILE A 90 -7.55 9.01 1.12
CA ILE A 90 -8.10 8.01 2.05
C ILE A 90 -9.11 8.67 2.98
N THR A 91 -10.34 8.16 3.01
CA THR A 91 -11.41 8.65 3.89
C THR A 91 -11.67 7.71 5.06
N ILE A 92 -11.36 6.41 4.92
CA ILE A 92 -11.63 5.40 5.94
C ILE A 92 -10.77 5.64 7.20
N PRO A 93 -11.38 5.84 8.39
CA PRO A 93 -10.65 6.17 9.62
C PRO A 93 -9.55 5.17 9.99
N MET A 94 -9.79 3.87 9.80
CA MET A 94 -8.81 2.81 10.10
C MET A 94 -7.59 2.81 9.16
N CYS A 95 -7.67 3.50 8.04
CA CYS A 95 -6.60 3.60 7.05
C CYS A 95 -5.79 4.91 7.15
N LYS A 96 -6.04 5.79 8.13
CA LYS A 96 -5.36 7.10 8.22
C LYS A 96 -3.85 7.02 8.56
N ASN A 97 -3.38 5.93 9.15
CA ASN A 97 -2.00 5.78 9.66
C ASN A 97 -1.17 4.72 8.93
N VAL A 98 -1.58 4.34 7.71
CA VAL A 98 -0.94 3.27 6.92
C VAL A 98 0.29 3.74 6.11
N GLY A 99 0.71 5.00 6.27
CA GLY A 99 1.91 5.55 5.63
C GLY A 99 1.72 6.15 4.22
N TYR A 100 0.50 6.09 3.67
CA TYR A 100 0.14 6.77 2.41
C TYR A 100 -1.17 7.54 2.56
N LYS A 101 -1.38 8.57 1.71
CA LYS A 101 -2.52 9.50 1.82
C LYS A 101 -3.58 9.33 0.74
N THR A 102 -3.25 8.63 -0.35
CA THR A 102 -4.10 8.51 -1.54
C THR A 102 -4.18 7.05 -2.02
N THR A 103 -5.28 6.70 -2.67
CA THR A 103 -5.57 5.37 -3.19
C THR A 103 -6.33 5.45 -4.52
N LYS A 104 -6.30 4.38 -5.33
CA LYS A 104 -6.95 4.32 -6.64
C LYS A 104 -8.10 3.33 -6.63
N TYR A 105 -9.18 3.67 -7.32
CA TYR A 105 -10.34 2.82 -7.58
C TYR A 105 -10.63 2.78 -9.10
N PRO A 106 -11.20 1.68 -9.63
CA PRO A 106 -11.54 0.45 -8.93
C PRO A 106 -10.30 -0.30 -8.42
N SER A 107 -10.46 -1.00 -7.29
CA SER A 107 -9.38 -1.82 -6.71
C SER A 107 -9.12 -3.07 -7.56
N LEU A 108 -8.05 -3.82 -7.27
CA LEU A 108 -7.80 -5.12 -7.90
C LEU A 108 -8.92 -6.15 -7.66
N LEU A 109 -9.73 -5.94 -6.61
CA LEU A 109 -10.91 -6.76 -6.30
C LEU A 109 -12.20 -6.18 -6.90
N ASN A 110 -12.07 -5.21 -7.81
CA ASN A 110 -13.18 -4.56 -8.52
C ASN A 110 -14.16 -3.79 -7.61
N HIS A 111 -13.76 -3.44 -6.38
CA HIS A 111 -14.48 -2.47 -5.57
C HIS A 111 -14.35 -1.11 -6.24
N THR A 112 -15.42 -0.32 -6.29
CA THR A 112 -15.43 0.99 -6.99
C THR A 112 -15.28 2.17 -6.05
N SER A 113 -15.45 1.94 -4.75
CA SER A 113 -15.37 2.95 -3.69
C SER A 113 -14.66 2.45 -2.44
N GLN A 114 -14.29 3.38 -1.55
CA GLN A 114 -13.62 3.05 -0.29
C GLN A 114 -14.51 2.33 0.73
N ASP A 115 -15.82 2.58 0.67
CA ASP A 115 -16.79 1.99 1.61
C ASP A 115 -17.20 0.56 1.22
N GLU A 116 -16.93 0.15 -0.03
CA GLU A 116 -17.14 -1.20 -0.53
C GLU A 116 -16.01 -2.19 -0.17
N ALA A 117 -14.88 -1.69 0.35
CA ALA A 117 -13.66 -2.46 0.57
C ALA A 117 -13.50 -3.02 1.98
#